data_AF-A0A4Y9ZYA4-F1
#
_entry.id   AF-A0A4Y9ZYA4-F1
#
_cell.length_a   1.000
_cell.length_b   1.000
_cell.length_c   1.000
_cell.angle_alpha   90.00
_cell.angle_beta   90.00
_cell.angle_gamma   90.00
#
_symmetry.space_group_name_H-M   'P 1'
#
loop_
_entity.id
_entity.type
_entity.pdbx_description
1 polymer ?
#
loop_
_entity_poly.entity_id
_entity_poly.type
_entity_poly.pdbx_seq_one_letter_code
_entity_poly.pdbx_strand_id
1 'polypeptide(L)'
;MDEAFLDETMGERGVGSVDEFSGELWRAWKEARDGGVEQKLHLGLFRSDYLLHQPEDKGPISLKQVEFNTISSSFGALSQQVSKLHRYLHASTAYFNASPLLKSASFPPNEPVPGLAAGLAEAYKAYGQPSASILFVVQPNERNVFDQRLLEYELLEKSVRITYPP
;
A
#
# COMPACT_ATOMS: atom_id res chain seq x y z
N MET A 1 8.52 18.47 4.02
CA MET A 1 8.75 17.32 4.93
C MET A 1 9.31 17.89 6.22
N ASP A 2 8.98 17.33 7.38
CA ASP A 2 9.54 17.81 8.66
C ASP A 2 10.94 17.20 8.88
N GLU A 3 11.95 17.89 8.37
CA GLU A 3 13.32 17.37 8.37
C GLU A 3 13.94 17.35 9.77
N ALA A 4 13.61 18.34 10.61
CA ALA A 4 14.13 18.41 11.97
C ALA A 4 13.64 17.22 12.81
N PHE A 5 12.35 16.88 12.70
CA PHE A 5 11.78 15.72 13.36
C PHE A 5 12.42 14.41 12.89
N LEU A 6 12.63 14.26 11.57
CA LEU A 6 13.27 13.07 11.01
C LEU A 6 14.74 12.97 11.42
N ASP A 7 15.50 14.06 11.44
CA ASP A 7 16.89 14.11 11.88
C ASP A 7 17.03 13.66 13.33
N GLU A 8 16.11 14.09 14.20
CA GLU A 8 16.07 13.70 15.60
C GLU A 8 15.70 12.21 15.77
N THR A 9 14.66 11.75 15.06
CA THR A 9 14.07 10.43 15.27
C THR A 9 14.86 9.30 14.59
N MET A 10 15.35 9.53 13.37
CA MET A 10 16.00 8.51 12.54
C MET A 10 17.53 8.60 12.58
N GLY A 11 18.09 9.76 12.94
CA GLY A 11 19.52 10.03 12.85
C GLY A 11 20.38 9.42 13.95
N GLU A 12 21.58 9.98 14.12
CA GLU A 12 22.64 9.47 15.01
C GLU A 12 22.27 9.44 16.50
N ARG A 13 21.21 10.15 16.89
CA ARG A 13 20.66 10.14 18.26
C ARG A 13 19.38 9.33 18.39
N GLY A 14 18.88 8.77 17.29
CA GLY A 14 17.61 8.06 17.18
C GLY A 14 17.81 6.61 16.71
N VAL A 15 16.81 6.09 15.99
CA VAL A 15 16.73 4.68 15.59
C VAL A 15 17.93 4.22 14.76
N GLY A 16 18.46 5.08 13.89
CA GLY A 16 19.60 4.74 13.04
C GLY A 16 20.92 4.47 13.78
N SER A 17 21.01 4.83 15.07
CA SER A 17 22.18 4.53 15.92
C SER A 17 22.16 3.12 16.53
N VAL A 18 20.99 2.47 16.56
CA VAL A 18 20.77 1.18 17.23
C VAL A 18 20.31 0.08 16.29
N ASP A 19 19.89 0.42 15.06
CA ASP A 19 19.51 -0.52 14.01
C ASP A 19 20.26 -0.21 12.71
N GLU A 20 21.08 -1.15 12.24
CA GLU A 20 21.95 -0.98 11.08
C GLU A 20 21.15 -0.71 9.80
N PHE A 21 20.07 -1.46 9.58
CA PHE A 21 19.24 -1.32 8.40
C PHE A 21 18.58 0.07 8.33
N SER A 22 17.95 0.51 9.42
CA SER A 22 17.36 1.85 9.52
C SER A 22 18.42 2.94 9.40
N GLY A 23 19.61 2.72 9.96
CA GLY A 23 20.75 3.62 9.84
C GLY A 23 21.22 3.80 8.40
N GLU A 24 21.28 2.72 7.61
CA GLU A 24 21.61 2.81 6.18
C GLU A 24 20.52 3.55 5.37
N LEU A 25 19.23 3.25 5.61
CA LEU A 25 18.14 3.99 4.95
C LEU A 25 18.20 5.48 5.25
N TRP A 26 18.47 5.83 6.51
CA TRP A 26 18.62 7.20 6.94
C TRP A 26 19.79 7.91 6.25
N ARG A 27 20.97 7.28 6.22
CA ARG A 27 22.15 7.83 5.54
C ARG A 27 21.88 8.07 4.06
N ALA A 28 21.28 7.10 3.36
CA ALA A 28 20.94 7.23 1.95
C ALA A 28 19.95 8.38 1.70
N TRP A 29 18.92 8.52 2.53
CA TRP A 29 17.98 9.64 2.44
C TRP A 29 18.68 10.99 2.70
N LYS A 30 19.53 11.07 3.72
CA LYS A 30 20.27 12.29 4.07
C LYS A 30 21.21 12.71 2.94
N GLU A 31 21.95 11.78 2.35
CA GLU A 31 22.82 12.04 1.20
C GLU A 31 22.02 12.57 0.00
N ALA A 32 20.90 11.92 -0.33
CA ALA A 32 20.04 12.36 -1.44
C ALA A 32 19.45 13.76 -1.18
N ARG A 33 18.97 14.02 0.04
CA ARG A 33 18.46 15.32 0.49
C ARG A 33 19.51 16.41 0.37
N ASP A 34 20.67 16.20 0.99
CA ASP A 34 21.76 17.18 1.06
C ASP A 34 22.41 17.41 -0.32
N GLY A 35 22.35 16.41 -1.20
CA GLY A 35 22.74 16.51 -2.61
C GLY A 35 21.75 17.28 -3.50
N GLY A 36 20.58 17.65 -2.97
CA GLY A 36 19.57 18.45 -3.69
C GLY A 36 18.66 17.61 -4.59
N VAL A 37 17.75 16.84 -4.00
CA VAL A 37 16.76 16.02 -4.73
C VAL A 37 16.03 16.85 -5.80
N GLU A 38 16.28 16.51 -7.08
CA GLU A 38 15.66 17.21 -8.21
C GLU A 38 14.17 16.89 -8.37
N GLN A 39 13.75 15.68 -8.00
CA GLN A 39 12.35 15.24 -8.09
C GLN A 39 11.55 15.65 -6.85
N LYS A 40 10.60 16.58 -7.02
CA LYS A 40 9.76 17.09 -5.92
C LYS A 40 8.43 16.37 -5.75
N LEU A 41 8.01 15.59 -6.73
CA LEU A 41 6.76 14.85 -6.70
C LEU A 41 6.96 13.50 -6.00
N HIS A 42 6.04 13.17 -5.09
CA HIS A 42 6.00 11.88 -4.42
C HIS A 42 4.62 11.24 -4.62
N LEU A 43 4.61 9.96 -4.96
CA LEU A 43 3.40 9.13 -4.94
C LEU A 43 3.46 8.19 -3.74
N GLY A 44 2.39 8.16 -2.96
CA GLY A 44 2.22 7.24 -1.85
C GLY A 44 1.03 6.32 -2.06
N LEU A 45 1.24 5.01 -1.95
CA LEU A 45 0.18 4.00 -1.89
C LEU A 45 0.17 3.40 -0.48
N PHE A 46 -0.63 4.01 0.38
CA PHE A 46 -0.60 3.74 1.82
C PHE A 46 -1.68 2.77 2.27
N ARG A 47 -1.39 2.01 3.34
CA ARG A 47 -2.39 1.21 4.06
C ARG A 47 -2.35 1.54 5.54
N SER A 48 -3.52 1.75 6.12
CA SER A 48 -3.68 2.00 7.54
C SER A 48 -4.43 0.83 8.15
N ASP A 49 -3.78 0.13 9.08
CA ASP A 49 -4.31 -1.10 9.67
C ASP A 49 -4.88 -0.81 11.07
N TYR A 50 -6.08 -1.32 11.33
CA TYR A 50 -6.84 -1.06 12.56
C TYR A 50 -7.32 -2.36 13.19
N LEU A 51 -7.34 -2.41 14.52
CA LEU A 51 -8.01 -3.46 15.29
C LEU A 51 -9.11 -2.87 16.17
N LEU A 52 -10.14 -3.67 16.43
CA LEU A 52 -11.18 -3.35 17.41
C LEU A 52 -10.60 -3.50 18.83
N HIS A 53 -10.78 -2.48 19.65
CA HIS A 53 -10.38 -2.46 21.04
C HIS A 53 -11.62 -2.36 21.94
N GLN A 54 -11.80 -3.36 22.78
CA GLN A 54 -12.78 -3.40 23.85
C GLN A 54 -12.04 -3.17 25.18
N PRO A 55 -12.25 -2.04 25.86
CA PRO A 55 -11.69 -1.79 27.18
C PRO A 55 -12.12 -2.84 28.21
N GLU A 56 -11.26 -3.12 29.21
CA GLU A 56 -11.49 -4.11 30.27
C GLU A 56 -12.72 -3.79 31.13
N ASP A 57 -12.97 -2.51 31.37
CA ASP A 57 -14.13 -1.98 32.11
C ASP A 57 -15.44 -2.04 31.30
N LYS A 58 -15.42 -2.71 30.13
CA LYS A 58 -16.54 -2.81 29.19
C LYS A 58 -17.01 -1.44 28.66
N GLY A 59 -16.12 -0.46 28.58
CA GLY A 59 -16.35 0.79 27.84
C GLY A 59 -16.70 0.56 26.36
N PRO A 60 -17.01 1.62 25.60
CA PRO A 60 -17.37 1.49 24.19
C PRO A 60 -16.23 0.88 23.36
N ILE A 61 -16.60 -0.01 22.41
CA ILE A 61 -15.66 -0.52 21.41
C ILE A 61 -15.15 0.63 20.55
N SER A 62 -13.84 0.66 20.30
CA SER A 62 -13.20 1.66 19.44
C SER A 62 -12.27 1.00 18.42
N LEU A 63 -11.99 1.70 17.33
CA LEU A 63 -10.91 1.32 16.41
C LEU A 63 -9.60 1.93 16.89
N LYS A 64 -8.54 1.13 16.92
CA LYS A 64 -7.17 1.57 17.21
C LYS A 64 -6.28 1.23 16.03
N GLN A 65 -5.55 2.24 15.54
CA GLN A 65 -4.53 2.02 14.51
C GLN A 65 -3.38 1.23 15.13
N VAL A 66 -2.98 0.16 14.45
CA VAL A 66 -1.86 -0.69 14.87
C VAL A 66 -0.65 -0.53 13.98
N GLU A 67 -0.86 -0.12 12.72
CA GLU A 67 0.23 0.06 11.77
C GLU A 67 -0.15 1.08 10.68
N PHE A 68 0.87 1.78 10.16
CA PHE A 68 0.76 2.59 8.96
C PHE A 68 1.84 2.17 7.96
N ASN A 69 1.43 1.50 6.90
CA ASN A 69 2.29 0.96 5.87
C ASN A 69 2.45 1.97 4.74
N THR A 70 3.69 2.42 4.52
CA THR A 70 4.04 3.40 3.47
C THR A 70 4.85 2.82 2.32
N ILE A 71 5.33 1.60 2.47
CA ILE A 71 6.15 0.89 1.49
C ILE A 71 5.53 -0.48 1.20
N SER A 72 5.45 -0.82 -0.09
CA SER A 72 4.99 -2.14 -0.57
C SER A 72 3.70 -2.64 0.12
N SER A 73 2.71 -1.76 0.25
CA SER A 73 1.42 -2.09 0.85
C SER A 73 0.70 -3.17 0.04
N SER A 74 0.79 -4.40 0.52
CA SER A 74 0.29 -5.60 -0.17
C SER A 74 -1.24 -5.74 -0.11
N PHE A 75 -1.77 -6.67 -0.92
CA PHE A 75 -3.15 -7.16 -0.95
C PHE A 75 -4.17 -6.16 -1.47
N GLY A 76 -3.73 -5.14 -2.22
CA GLY A 76 -4.63 -4.28 -2.96
C GLY A 76 -5.51 -5.12 -3.89
N ALA A 77 -4.91 -5.82 -4.84
CA ALA A 77 -5.66 -6.59 -5.82
C ALA A 77 -6.31 -7.85 -5.26
N LEU A 78 -5.62 -8.58 -4.39
CA LEU A 78 -6.16 -9.80 -3.81
C LEU A 78 -7.35 -9.52 -2.89
N SER A 79 -7.37 -8.41 -2.13
CA SER A 79 -8.53 -8.06 -1.31
C SER A 79 -9.80 -7.81 -2.15
N GLN A 80 -9.65 -7.26 -3.36
CA GLN A 80 -10.75 -7.11 -4.31
C GLN A 80 -11.31 -8.47 -4.73
N GLN A 81 -10.43 -9.45 -5.02
CA GLN A 81 -10.85 -10.80 -5.40
C GLN A 81 -11.53 -11.54 -4.25
N VAL A 82 -11.01 -11.41 -3.03
CA VAL A 82 -11.63 -11.97 -1.82
C VAL A 82 -13.03 -11.37 -1.62
N SER A 83 -13.19 -10.07 -1.79
CA SER A 83 -14.51 -9.42 -1.71
C SER A 83 -15.50 -9.96 -2.74
N LYS A 84 -15.05 -10.20 -3.99
CA LYS A 84 -15.86 -10.85 -5.04
C LYS A 84 -16.23 -12.28 -4.68
N LEU A 85 -15.27 -13.06 -4.14
CA LEU A 85 -15.51 -14.42 -3.66
C LEU A 85 -16.59 -14.45 -2.57
N HIS A 86 -16.52 -13.58 -1.57
CA HIS A 86 -17.51 -13.54 -0.50
C HIS A 86 -18.92 -13.20 -1.01
N ARG A 87 -19.03 -12.23 -1.94
CA ARG A 87 -20.31 -11.90 -2.60
C ARG A 87 -20.86 -13.08 -3.38
N TYR A 88 -20.01 -13.78 -4.14
CA TYR A 88 -20.40 -14.97 -4.88
C TYR A 88 -20.92 -16.07 -3.95
N LEU A 89 -20.17 -16.42 -2.90
CA LEU A 89 -20.57 -17.45 -1.94
C LEU A 89 -21.89 -17.11 -1.24
N HIS A 90 -22.09 -15.84 -0.85
CA HIS A 90 -23.35 -15.40 -0.28
C HIS A 90 -24.50 -15.57 -1.29
N ALA A 91 -24.33 -15.12 -2.53
CA ALA A 91 -25.37 -15.24 -3.57
C ALA A 91 -25.70 -16.70 -3.91
N SER A 92 -24.71 -17.59 -3.90
CA SER A 92 -24.89 -19.00 -4.29
C SER A 92 -25.41 -19.88 -3.16
N THR A 93 -25.08 -19.57 -1.90
CA THR A 93 -25.34 -20.49 -0.78
C THR A 93 -26.07 -19.85 0.40
N ALA A 94 -26.22 -18.53 0.41
CA ALA A 94 -26.60 -17.74 1.60
C ALA A 94 -25.72 -18.04 2.82
N TYR A 95 -24.48 -18.52 2.61
CA TYR A 95 -23.62 -19.08 3.65
C TYR A 95 -24.33 -20.13 4.52
N PHE A 96 -25.24 -20.91 3.92
CA PHE A 96 -26.05 -21.92 4.59
C PHE A 96 -26.79 -21.40 5.83
N ASN A 97 -27.16 -20.11 5.83
CA ASN A 97 -27.78 -19.42 6.97
C ASN A 97 -26.94 -19.46 8.26
N ALA A 98 -25.61 -19.49 8.16
CA ALA A 98 -24.71 -19.54 9.31
C ALA A 98 -24.87 -18.37 10.29
N SER A 99 -25.35 -17.21 9.82
CA SER A 99 -25.63 -16.05 10.68
C SER A 99 -26.67 -15.11 10.05
N PRO A 100 -27.59 -14.54 10.84
CA PRO A 100 -28.54 -13.52 10.35
C PRO A 100 -27.88 -12.19 9.98
N LEU A 101 -26.60 -12.00 10.34
CA LEU A 101 -25.81 -10.81 10.00
C LEU A 101 -25.24 -10.88 8.59
N LEU A 102 -25.17 -12.06 7.96
CA LEU A 102 -24.63 -12.23 6.61
C LEU A 102 -25.71 -11.92 5.57
N LYS A 103 -26.02 -10.64 5.41
CA LYS A 103 -26.92 -10.10 4.39
C LYS A 103 -26.10 -9.55 3.23
N SER A 104 -26.72 -9.39 2.06
CA SER A 104 -26.06 -8.79 0.89
C SER A 104 -25.42 -7.42 1.21
N ALA A 105 -26.09 -6.60 2.03
CA ALA A 105 -25.58 -5.30 2.48
C ALA A 105 -24.36 -5.36 3.41
N SER A 106 -24.05 -6.53 3.99
CA SER A 106 -22.91 -6.73 4.89
C SER A 106 -21.58 -6.88 4.14
N PHE A 107 -21.59 -6.89 2.81
CA PHE A 107 -20.41 -7.06 1.96
C PHE A 107 -20.10 -5.75 1.19
N PRO A 108 -19.38 -4.80 1.79
CA PRO A 108 -19.12 -3.50 1.16
C PRO A 108 -18.36 -3.64 -0.17
N PRO A 109 -18.56 -2.73 -1.13
CA PRO A 109 -17.73 -2.64 -2.32
C PRO A 109 -16.25 -2.55 -1.95
N ASN A 110 -15.40 -3.25 -2.71
CA ASN A 110 -13.95 -3.20 -2.52
C ASN A 110 -13.29 -3.25 -3.90
N GLU A 111 -12.93 -2.08 -4.43
CA GLU A 111 -12.34 -1.92 -5.77
C GLU A 111 -11.04 -1.10 -5.75
N PRO A 112 -10.01 -1.54 -5.01
CA PRO A 112 -8.75 -0.82 -4.89
C PRO A 112 -7.94 -0.80 -6.20
N VAL A 113 -8.01 -1.83 -7.06
CA VAL A 113 -7.12 -1.94 -8.24
C VAL A 113 -7.25 -0.73 -9.17
N PRO A 114 -8.46 -0.32 -9.62
CA PRO A 114 -8.60 0.87 -10.46
C PRO A 114 -8.08 2.14 -9.80
N GLY A 115 -8.29 2.30 -8.48
CA GLY A 115 -7.84 3.46 -7.72
C GLY A 115 -6.31 3.54 -7.58
N LEU A 116 -5.68 2.42 -7.23
CA LEU A 116 -4.22 2.30 -7.16
C LEU A 116 -3.57 2.54 -8.52
N ALA A 117 -4.11 1.93 -9.58
CA ALA A 117 -3.63 2.12 -10.94
C ALA A 117 -3.83 3.56 -11.43
N ALA A 118 -4.94 4.20 -11.06
CA ALA A 118 -5.17 5.61 -11.36
C ALA A 118 -4.11 6.51 -10.70
N GLY A 119 -3.80 6.30 -9.42
CA GLY A 119 -2.74 7.05 -8.73
C GLY A 119 -1.37 6.91 -9.41
N LEU A 120 -1.02 5.68 -9.81
CA LEU A 120 0.22 5.40 -10.57
C LEU A 120 0.21 6.06 -11.97
N ALA A 121 -0.92 6.00 -12.68
CA ALA A 121 -1.06 6.64 -13.99
C ALA A 121 -0.99 8.17 -13.91
N GLU A 122 -1.55 8.79 -12.86
CA GLU A 122 -1.44 10.23 -12.64
C GLU A 122 0.00 10.63 -12.30
N ALA A 123 0.72 9.86 -11.49
CA ALA A 123 2.14 10.11 -11.24
C ALA A 123 2.99 9.98 -12.53
N TYR A 124 2.69 8.99 -13.37
CA TYR A 124 3.32 8.83 -14.68
C TYR A 124 3.10 10.04 -15.59
N LYS A 125 1.86 10.56 -15.66
CA LYS A 125 1.55 11.78 -16.41
C LYS A 125 2.26 12.99 -15.83
N ALA A 126 2.28 13.14 -14.50
CA ALA A 126 2.94 14.24 -13.81
C ALA A 126 4.47 14.24 -14.03
N TYR A 127 5.08 13.06 -14.21
CA TYR A 127 6.49 12.94 -14.59
C TYR A 127 6.76 13.51 -16.00
N GLY A 128 5.78 13.49 -16.91
CA GLY A 128 5.81 14.28 -18.15
C GLY A 128 6.74 13.77 -19.25
N GLN A 129 7.24 12.53 -19.16
CA GLN A 129 8.14 11.93 -20.16
C GLN A 129 7.46 10.77 -20.89
N PRO A 130 7.00 10.95 -22.16
CA PRO A 130 6.23 9.94 -22.88
C PRO A 130 6.96 8.61 -23.15
N SER A 131 8.29 8.64 -23.17
CA SER A 131 9.11 7.44 -23.37
C SER A 131 9.41 6.68 -22.07
N ALA A 132 9.08 7.26 -20.91
CA ALA A 132 9.34 6.65 -19.62
C ALA A 132 8.46 5.43 -19.37
N SER A 133 8.83 4.66 -18.35
CA SER A 133 8.10 3.51 -17.82
C SER A 133 8.03 3.59 -16.31
N ILE A 134 7.01 2.99 -15.71
CA ILE A 134 6.99 2.69 -14.27
C ILE A 134 7.88 1.47 -14.02
N LEU A 135 8.89 1.63 -13.17
CA LEU A 135 9.76 0.54 -12.74
C LEU A 135 9.15 -0.16 -11.53
N PHE A 136 8.85 -1.46 -11.65
CA PHE A 136 8.41 -2.31 -10.55
C PHE A 136 9.65 -2.95 -9.91
N VAL A 137 10.09 -2.40 -8.78
CA VAL A 137 11.18 -2.98 -7.99
C VAL A 137 10.64 -4.15 -7.17
N VAL A 138 11.03 -5.37 -7.55
CA VAL A 138 10.53 -6.62 -6.97
C VAL A 138 11.64 -7.42 -6.29
N GLN A 139 11.26 -8.25 -5.32
CA GLN A 139 12.20 -9.13 -4.64
C GLN A 139 12.55 -10.35 -5.51
N PRO A 140 13.78 -10.91 -5.39
CA PRO A 140 14.08 -12.22 -5.94
C PRO A 140 13.12 -13.28 -5.38
N ASN A 141 12.60 -14.16 -6.25
CA ASN A 141 11.65 -15.22 -5.88
C ASN A 141 10.33 -14.70 -5.27
N GLU A 142 9.84 -13.55 -5.74
CA GLU A 142 8.57 -12.96 -5.33
C GLU A 142 7.40 -13.97 -5.48
N ARG A 143 6.67 -14.19 -4.39
CA ARG A 143 5.53 -15.12 -4.34
C ARG A 143 4.19 -14.40 -4.45
N ASN A 144 4.14 -13.12 -4.09
CA ASN A 144 2.94 -12.30 -4.17
C ASN A 144 2.76 -11.64 -5.55
N VAL A 145 3.30 -12.29 -6.60
CA VAL A 145 3.26 -11.81 -7.98
C VAL A 145 1.83 -11.59 -8.48
N PHE A 146 0.85 -12.35 -8.00
CA PHE A 146 -0.54 -12.20 -8.45
C PHE A 146 -1.20 -10.91 -7.98
N ASP A 147 -0.79 -10.36 -6.85
CA ASP A 147 -1.26 -9.04 -6.41
C ASP A 147 -0.69 -7.93 -7.31
N GLN A 148 0.58 -8.08 -7.72
CA GLN A 148 1.27 -7.16 -8.62
C GLN A 148 0.72 -7.23 -10.05
N ARG A 149 0.54 -8.43 -10.61
CA ARG A 149 0.08 -8.66 -11.99
C ARG A 149 -1.29 -8.06 -12.27
N LEU A 150 -2.21 -8.18 -11.32
CA LEU A 150 -3.54 -7.59 -11.47
C LEU A 150 -3.49 -6.05 -11.54
N LEU A 151 -2.58 -5.43 -10.78
CA LEU A 151 -2.33 -4.00 -10.86
C LEU A 151 -1.64 -3.61 -12.18
N GLU A 152 -0.70 -4.42 -12.65
CA GLU A 152 -0.02 -4.22 -13.94
C GLU A 152 -0.99 -4.29 -15.13
N TYR A 153 -1.91 -5.25 -15.14
CA TYR A 153 -2.89 -5.36 -16.22
C TYR A 153 -3.79 -4.13 -16.30
N GLU A 154 -4.26 -3.63 -15.15
CA GLU A 154 -5.05 -2.39 -15.08
C GLU A 154 -4.25 -1.17 -15.59
N LEU A 155 -2.94 -1.11 -15.34
CA LEU A 155 -2.06 -0.07 -15.87
C LEU A 155 -1.84 -0.18 -17.38
N LEU A 156 -1.66 -1.40 -17.89
CA LEU A 156 -1.51 -1.67 -19.32
C LEU A 156 -2.78 -1.29 -20.10
N GLU A 157 -3.96 -1.56 -19.56
CA GLU A 157 -5.24 -1.10 -20.12
C GLU A 157 -5.33 0.43 -20.18
N LYS A 158 -4.64 1.14 -19.27
CA LYS A 158 -4.49 2.60 -19.28
C LYS A 158 -3.33 3.10 -20.15
N SER A 159 -2.72 2.22 -20.96
CA SER A 159 -1.57 2.52 -21.83
C SER A 159 -0.33 3.04 -21.10
N VAL A 160 -0.16 2.66 -19.83
CA VAL A 160 1.04 2.99 -19.04
C VAL A 160 2.10 1.91 -19.24
N ARG A 161 3.33 2.31 -19.57
CA ARG A 161 4.45 1.39 -19.77
C ARG A 161 5.01 0.95 -18.42
N ILE A 162 5.31 -0.34 -18.30
CA ILE A 162 5.86 -0.97 -17.09
C ILE A 162 7.15 -1.69 -17.45
N THR A 163 8.11 -1.70 -16.54
CA THR A 163 9.36 -2.45 -16.67
C THR A 163 9.85 -2.96 -15.30
N TYR A 164 10.86 -3.83 -15.31
CA TYR A 164 11.48 -4.40 -14.12
C TYR A 164 12.99 -4.13 -14.15
N PRO A 165 13.68 -4.21 -12.99
CA PRO A 165 15.13 -4.16 -12.95
C PRO A 165 15.75 -5.19 -13.92
N PRO A 166 16.89 -4.85 -14.54
CA PRO A 166 17.61 -5.76 -15.43
C PRO A 166 18.11 -7.03 -14.72
#